data_AF-A0A957KXI5-F1
#
_entry.id   AF-A0A957KXI5-F1
#
_cell.length_a   1.000
_cell.length_b   1.000
_cell.length_c   1.000
_cell.angle_alpha   90.00
_cell.angle_beta   90.00
_cell.angle_gamma   90.00
#
_symmetry.space_group_name_H-M   'P 1'
#
loop_
_entity.id
_entity.type
_entity.pdbx_description
1 polymer ?
#
loop_
_entity_poly.entity_id
_entity_poly.type
_entity_poly.pdbx_seq_one_letter_code
_entity_poly.pdbx_strand_id
1 'polypeptide(L)'
;MLEAILEQIPFYIDRLNAAAFADILLVTAIIFVMLIVIRGTRAVQLLRGLLIIVALVALATSFIDLPAFNLVFQTIFPALLVAFPVLFQPELRRALDKAGRTGQFLRFFRRNERSPMLDAIGNACLHLSQRRHGALIVIEQETGLQEYVDTGILLDAEPSPEL
;
A
#
# COMPACT_ATOMS: atom_id res chain seq x y z
N MET A 1 -7.77 23.32 49.29
CA MET A 1 -7.04 22.90 48.08
C MET A 1 -6.47 21.48 48.22
N LEU A 2 -5.80 21.14 49.32
CA LEU A 2 -5.34 19.76 49.59
C LEU A 2 -6.50 18.75 49.75
N GLU A 3 -7.59 19.13 50.42
CA GLU A 3 -8.75 18.23 50.63
C GLU A 3 -9.51 17.90 49.34
N ALA A 4 -9.58 18.84 48.39
CA ALA A 4 -10.18 18.62 47.07
C ALA A 4 -9.35 17.65 46.19
N ILE A 5 -8.03 17.56 46.44
CA ILE A 5 -7.15 16.59 45.78
C ILE A 5 -7.33 15.21 46.45
N LEU A 6 -7.44 15.17 47.79
CA LEU A 6 -7.64 13.94 48.55
C LEU A 6 -8.99 13.26 48.26
N GLU A 7 -10.05 14.02 47.97
CA GLU A 7 -11.36 13.47 47.54
C GLU A 7 -11.36 12.93 46.10
N GLN A 8 -10.45 13.39 45.23
CA GLN A 8 -10.35 12.88 43.85
C GLN A 8 -9.56 11.58 43.75
N ILE A 9 -8.62 11.33 44.67
CA ILE A 9 -7.79 10.12 44.70
C ILE A 9 -8.61 8.82 44.71
N PRO A 10 -9.67 8.63 45.52
CA PRO A 10 -10.45 7.39 45.51
C PRO A 10 -11.20 7.17 44.19
N PHE A 11 -11.63 8.23 43.49
CA PHE A 11 -12.26 8.14 42.17
C PHE A 11 -11.31 7.65 41.07
N TYR A 12 -10.02 8.01 41.16
CA TYR A 12 -8.98 7.50 40.25
C TYR A 12 -8.57 6.06 40.59
N ILE A 13 -8.58 5.69 41.88
CA ILE A 13 -8.25 4.33 42.33
C ILE A 13 -9.36 3.33 41.98
N ASP A 14 -10.64 3.72 42.06
CA ASP A 14 -11.78 2.87 41.65
C ASP A 14 -11.84 2.58 40.14
N ARG A 15 -11.14 3.36 39.32
CA ARG A 15 -10.98 3.12 37.87
C ARG A 15 -9.83 2.18 37.52
N LEU A 16 -8.96 1.82 38.48
CA LEU A 16 -7.90 0.81 38.29
C LEU A 16 -8.48 -0.60 38.35
N ASN A 17 -9.41 -0.90 37.44
CA ASN A 17 -9.91 -2.24 37.21
C ASN A 17 -8.98 -3.00 36.25
N ALA A 18 -9.06 -4.33 36.24
CA ALA A 18 -8.32 -5.16 35.27
C ALA A 18 -8.55 -4.74 33.80
N ALA A 19 -9.71 -4.15 33.51
CA ALA A 19 -10.04 -3.55 32.22
C ALA A 19 -9.14 -2.36 31.85
N ALA A 20 -8.77 -1.49 32.80
CA ALA A 20 -7.88 -0.35 32.56
C ALA A 20 -6.44 -0.80 32.31
N PHE A 21 -5.98 -1.85 33.03
CA PHE A 21 -4.69 -2.47 32.76
C PHE A 21 -4.66 -3.11 31.37
N ALA A 22 -5.73 -3.82 30.98
CA ALA A 22 -5.88 -4.38 29.65
C ALA A 22 -5.93 -3.29 28.55
N ASP A 23 -6.58 -2.15 28.81
CA ASP A 23 -6.63 -1.00 27.88
C ASP A 23 -5.23 -0.44 27.61
N ILE A 24 -4.47 -0.15 28.67
CA ILE A 24 -3.11 0.39 28.54
C ILE A 24 -2.19 -0.62 27.84
N LEU A 25 -2.28 -1.91 28.19
CA LEU A 25 -1.52 -2.97 27.54
C LEU A 25 -1.85 -3.05 26.04
N LEU A 26 -3.13 -3.01 25.70
CA LEU A 26 -3.61 -3.03 24.31
C LEU A 26 -3.00 -1.84 23.56
N VAL A 27 -3.26 -0.60 23.99
CA VAL A 27 -2.76 0.62 23.35
C VAL A 27 -1.24 0.58 23.17
N THR A 28 -0.51 0.12 24.18
CA THR A 28 0.96 -0.02 24.12
C THR A 28 1.38 -1.03 23.05
N ALA A 29 0.71 -2.17 22.95
CA ALA A 29 0.99 -3.17 21.92
C ALA A 29 0.70 -2.63 20.52
N ILE A 30 -0.39 -1.86 20.32
CA ILE A 30 -0.71 -1.21 19.04
C ILE A 30 0.43 -0.27 18.62
N ILE A 31 0.87 0.61 19.52
CA ILE A 31 1.94 1.58 19.25
C ILE A 31 3.26 0.85 18.97
N PHE A 32 3.60 -0.18 19.76
CA PHE A 32 4.82 -0.96 19.57
C PHE A 32 4.84 -1.65 18.20
N VAL A 33 3.73 -2.29 17.81
CA VAL A 33 3.61 -2.90 16.48
C VAL A 33 3.69 -1.83 15.40
N MET A 34 3.03 -0.69 15.56
CA MET A 34 3.11 0.43 14.62
C MET A 34 4.57 0.88 14.41
N LEU A 35 5.36 0.99 15.48
CA LEU A 35 6.79 1.35 15.40
C LEU A 35 7.63 0.27 14.70
N ILE A 36 7.35 -1.01 14.92
CA ILE A 36 8.01 -2.12 14.20
C ILE A 36 7.62 -2.12 12.72
N VAL A 37 6.36 -1.83 12.41
CA VAL A 37 5.80 -1.71 11.06
C VAL A 37 6.36 -0.48 10.33
N ILE A 38 7.10 0.42 10.98
CA ILE A 38 7.83 1.47 10.26
C ILE A 38 9.21 0.97 9.76
N ARG A 39 9.72 -0.18 10.27
CA ARG A 39 11.03 -0.75 9.90
C ARG A 39 10.95 -1.82 8.80
N GLY A 40 11.02 -1.42 7.53
CA GLY A 40 11.44 -2.29 6.42
C GLY A 40 10.37 -2.95 5.51
N THR A 41 10.50 -2.67 4.21
CA THR A 41 9.73 -3.15 3.03
C THR A 41 8.33 -2.54 2.84
N ARG A 42 8.26 -1.48 2.02
CA ARG A 42 7.13 -0.53 1.93
C ARG A 42 5.75 -1.15 1.69
N ALA A 43 5.59 -2.22 0.90
CA ALA A 43 4.26 -2.71 0.52
C ALA A 43 3.68 -3.79 1.45
N VAL A 44 4.45 -4.84 1.76
CA VAL A 44 4.00 -5.95 2.64
C VAL A 44 3.81 -5.46 4.08
N GLN A 45 4.62 -4.49 4.49
CA GLN A 45 4.56 -3.89 5.80
C GLN A 45 3.31 -3.04 6.02
N LEU A 46 2.90 -2.25 5.01
CA LEU A 46 1.64 -1.51 5.05
C LEU A 46 0.41 -2.43 5.12
N LEU A 47 0.40 -3.52 4.34
CA LEU A 47 -0.70 -4.49 4.36
C LEU A 47 -0.83 -5.21 5.71
N ARG A 48 0.30 -5.65 6.30
CA ARG A 48 0.32 -6.23 7.65
C ARG A 48 -0.10 -5.22 8.72
N GLY A 49 0.36 -3.97 8.60
CA GLY A 49 -0.04 -2.88 9.49
C GLY A 49 -1.54 -2.62 9.46
N LEU A 50 -2.13 -2.55 8.26
CA LEU A 50 -3.56 -2.34 8.08
C LEU A 50 -4.39 -3.50 8.67
N LEU A 51 -4.01 -4.75 8.40
CA LEU A 51 -4.69 -5.93 8.95
C LEU A 51 -4.66 -5.96 10.49
N ILE A 52 -3.52 -5.62 11.09
CA ILE A 52 -3.39 -5.56 12.55
C ILE A 52 -4.25 -4.43 13.12
N ILE A 53 -4.25 -3.24 12.52
CA ILE A 53 -5.09 -2.11 12.95
C ILE A 53 -6.58 -2.48 12.87
N VAL A 54 -7.03 -3.08 11.76
CA VAL A 54 -8.42 -3.52 11.60
C VAL A 54 -8.79 -4.58 12.65
N ALA A 55 -7.93 -5.56 12.90
CA ALA A 55 -8.15 -6.57 13.93
C ALA A 55 -8.25 -5.95 15.33
N LEU A 56 -7.41 -4.96 15.64
CA LEU A 56 -7.43 -4.25 16.91
C LEU A 56 -8.68 -3.39 17.08
N VAL A 57 -9.11 -2.70 16.03
CA VAL A 57 -10.37 -1.93 16.03
C VAL A 57 -11.57 -2.86 16.22
N ALA A 58 -11.59 -4.01 15.54
CA ALA A 58 -12.64 -5.01 15.69
C ALA A 58 -12.69 -5.62 17.11
N LEU A 59 -11.53 -5.85 17.73
CA LEU A 59 -11.45 -6.33 19.11
C LEU A 59 -11.87 -5.24 20.12
N ALA A 60 -11.47 -3.99 19.90
CA ALA A 60 -11.79 -2.86 20.77
C ALA A 60 -13.30 -2.51 20.74
N THR A 61 -13.92 -2.55 19.56
CA THR A 61 -15.37 -2.29 19.41
C THR A 61 -16.26 -3.38 19.99
N SER A 62 -15.72 -4.58 20.23
CA SER A 62 -16.54 -5.72 20.58
C SER A 62 -16.87 -5.84 22.08
N PHE A 63 -16.10 -5.25 23.02
CA PHE A 63 -16.30 -5.62 24.44
C PHE A 63 -16.03 -4.59 25.55
N ILE A 64 -15.39 -3.43 25.35
CA ILE A 64 -14.94 -2.63 26.51
C ILE A 64 -14.98 -1.11 26.23
N ASP A 65 -15.51 -0.32 27.17
CA ASP A 65 -15.24 1.12 27.26
C ASP A 65 -13.75 1.33 27.58
N LEU A 66 -12.95 1.60 26.54
CA LEU A 66 -11.50 1.78 26.60
C LEU A 66 -11.14 3.27 26.49
N PRO A 67 -11.03 4.01 27.61
CA PRO A 67 -10.90 5.46 27.58
C PRO A 67 -9.56 5.90 26.99
N ALA A 68 -8.48 5.15 27.21
CA ALA A 68 -7.16 5.50 26.70
C ALA A 68 -7.07 5.29 25.19
N PHE A 69 -7.59 4.16 24.70
CA PHE A 69 -7.71 3.92 23.25
C PHE A 69 -8.58 4.99 22.58
N ASN A 70 -9.74 5.31 23.16
CA ASN A 70 -10.66 6.31 22.62
C ASN A 70 -10.01 7.70 22.54
N LEU A 71 -9.24 8.10 23.56
CA LEU A 71 -8.49 9.37 23.57
C LEU A 71 -7.48 9.44 22.41
N VAL A 72 -6.68 8.38 22.24
CA VAL A 72 -5.68 8.30 21.16
C VAL A 72 -6.37 8.31 19.80
N PHE A 73 -7.45 7.53 19.64
CA PHE A 73 -8.21 7.45 18.40
C PHE A 73 -8.84 8.81 18.03
N GLN A 74 -9.55 9.47 18.94
CA GLN A 74 -10.14 10.80 18.69
C GLN A 74 -9.11 11.88 18.35
N THR A 75 -7.88 11.75 18.86
CA THR A 75 -6.79 12.69 18.58
C THR A 75 -6.15 12.43 17.20
N ILE A 76 -5.87 11.17 16.87
CA ILE A 76 -5.11 10.79 15.66
C ILE A 76 -6.02 10.64 14.44
N PHE A 77 -7.24 10.14 14.61
CA PHE A 77 -8.14 9.78 13.50
C PHE A 77 -8.47 10.96 12.57
N PRO A 78 -8.73 12.19 13.05
CA PRO A 78 -8.93 13.34 12.17
C PRO A 78 -7.70 13.65 11.32
N ALA A 79 -6.49 13.60 11.92
CA ALA A 79 -5.24 13.81 11.20
C ALA A 79 -5.00 12.69 10.17
N LEU A 80 -5.30 11.44 10.52
CA LEU A 80 -5.18 10.29 9.63
C LEU A 80 -6.12 10.38 8.42
N LEU A 81 -7.37 10.81 8.63
CA LEU A 81 -8.36 11.00 7.55
C LEU A 81 -7.89 12.00 6.49
N VAL A 82 -7.13 13.02 6.89
CA VAL A 82 -6.55 14.00 5.96
C VAL A 82 -5.22 13.50 5.38
N ALA A 83 -4.32 12.98 6.22
CA ALA A 83 -2.99 12.56 5.79
C ALA A 83 -3.03 11.33 4.87
N PHE A 84 -3.94 10.39 5.08
CA PHE A 84 -3.99 9.14 4.33
C PHE A 84 -4.24 9.38 2.82
N PRO A 85 -5.30 10.08 2.38
CA PRO A 85 -5.49 10.37 0.95
C PRO A 85 -4.35 11.16 0.33
N VAL A 86 -3.73 12.07 1.08
CA VAL A 86 -2.62 12.91 0.61
C VAL A 86 -1.34 12.09 0.43
N LEU A 87 -0.98 11.25 1.40
CA LEU A 87 0.22 10.40 1.35
C LEU A 87 0.08 9.28 0.32
N PHE A 88 -1.12 8.69 0.21
CA PHE A 88 -1.42 7.60 -0.71
C PHE A 88 -2.05 8.07 -2.03
N GLN A 89 -2.02 9.37 -2.31
CA GLN A 89 -2.57 9.93 -3.55
C GLN A 89 -2.00 9.23 -4.81
N PRO A 90 -0.67 9.00 -4.92
CA PRO A 90 -0.09 8.33 -6.09
C PRO A 90 -0.54 6.88 -6.25
N GLU A 91 -0.63 6.13 -5.15
CA GLU A 91 -1.03 4.72 -5.15
C GLU A 91 -2.52 4.56 -5.45
N LEU A 92 -3.38 5.39 -4.85
CA LEU A 92 -4.81 5.41 -5.11
C LEU A 92 -5.09 5.70 -6.58
N ARG A 93 -4.39 6.69 -7.16
CA ARG A 93 -4.47 6.99 -8.59
C ARG A 93 -4.06 5.77 -9.44
N ARG A 94 -2.89 5.18 -9.17
CA ARG A 94 -2.41 3.99 -9.91
C ARG A 94 -3.34 2.78 -9.76
N ALA A 95 -3.96 2.59 -8.59
CA ALA A 95 -4.90 1.52 -8.34
C ALA A 95 -6.21 1.73 -9.11
N LEU A 96 -6.72 2.96 -9.16
CA LEU A 96 -7.89 3.33 -9.96
C LEU A 96 -7.61 3.23 -11.46
N ASP A 97 -6.43 3.64 -11.93
CA ASP A 97 -6.00 3.48 -13.31
C ASP A 97 -5.98 1.99 -13.73
N LYS A 98 -5.50 1.11 -12.83
CA LYS A 98 -5.53 -0.34 -13.03
C LYS A 98 -6.95 -0.92 -12.98
N ALA A 99 -7.78 -0.51 -12.03
CA ALA A 99 -9.16 -0.96 -11.90
C ALA A 99 -10.05 -0.49 -13.06
N GLY A 100 -9.76 0.69 -13.63
CA GLY A 100 -10.45 1.25 -14.79
C GLY A 100 -10.01 0.66 -16.13
N ARG A 101 -8.90 -0.08 -16.19
CA ARG A 101 -8.42 -0.82 -17.37
C ARG A 101 -9.23 -2.11 -17.60
N THR A 102 -10.55 -2.02 -17.65
CA THR A 102 -11.47 -3.11 -18.06
C THR A 102 -11.22 -3.58 -19.51
N GLY A 103 -10.45 -2.83 -20.31
CA GLY A 103 -10.10 -3.20 -21.69
C GLY A 103 -9.14 -4.39 -21.85
N GLN A 104 -8.41 -4.80 -20.79
CA GLN A 104 -7.49 -5.95 -20.90
C GLN A 104 -8.20 -7.31 -20.76
N PHE A 105 -9.35 -7.38 -20.08
CA PHE A 105 -10.14 -8.62 -19.99
C PHE A 105 -10.70 -9.07 -21.34
N LEU A 106 -10.99 -8.14 -22.26
CA LEU A 106 -11.41 -8.48 -23.63
C LEU A 106 -10.27 -9.01 -24.53
N ARG A 107 -8.99 -8.76 -24.20
CA ARG A 107 -7.86 -9.31 -24.98
C ARG A 107 -7.61 -10.79 -24.72
N PHE A 108 -8.08 -11.33 -23.60
CA PHE A 108 -7.94 -12.76 -23.30
C PHE A 108 -8.71 -13.65 -24.30
N PHE A 109 -9.74 -13.11 -24.96
CA PHE A 109 -10.52 -13.81 -25.99
C PHE A 109 -9.95 -13.74 -27.41
N ARG A 110 -8.87 -12.98 -27.67
CA ARG A 110 -8.22 -12.90 -29.01
C ARG A 110 -6.98 -13.79 -29.15
N ARG A 111 -6.97 -14.92 -28.43
CA ARG A 111 -5.83 -15.83 -28.39
C ARG A 111 -5.88 -16.82 -29.56
N ASN A 112 -5.47 -16.40 -30.76
CA ASN A 112 -4.91 -17.34 -31.75
C ASN A 112 -4.11 -16.75 -32.92
N GLU A 113 -3.94 -15.44 -33.05
CA GLU A 113 -3.06 -14.89 -34.09
C GLU A 113 -1.66 -14.67 -33.50
N ARG A 114 -0.62 -15.23 -34.14
CA ARG A 114 0.77 -14.89 -33.82
C ARG A 114 0.89 -13.38 -33.95
N SER A 115 1.29 -12.71 -32.87
CA SER A 115 1.44 -11.27 -32.87
C SER A 115 2.59 -10.90 -33.82
N PRO A 116 2.36 -10.10 -34.88
CA PRO A 116 3.41 -9.68 -35.82
C PRO A 116 4.60 -9.02 -35.12
N MET A 117 4.35 -8.35 -33.99
CA MET A 117 5.36 -7.76 -33.11
C MET A 117 6.33 -8.82 -32.55
N LEU A 118 5.83 -9.98 -32.12
CA LEU A 118 6.69 -11.04 -31.58
C LEU A 118 7.59 -11.64 -32.66
N ASP A 119 7.07 -11.79 -33.87
CA ASP A 119 7.86 -12.28 -35.01
C ASP A 119 8.94 -11.25 -35.40
N ALA A 120 8.62 -9.95 -35.41
CA ALA A 120 9.58 -8.88 -35.66
C ALA A 120 10.73 -8.86 -34.64
N ILE A 121 10.39 -8.92 -33.34
CA ILE A 121 11.38 -8.95 -32.25
C ILE A 121 12.26 -10.21 -32.35
N GLY A 122 11.67 -11.37 -32.67
CA GLY A 122 12.41 -12.62 -32.84
C GLY A 122 13.44 -12.54 -33.96
N ASN A 123 13.05 -12.00 -35.12
CA ASN A 123 13.95 -11.78 -36.26
C ASN A 123 15.04 -10.75 -35.95
N ALA A 124 14.71 -9.64 -35.29
CA ALA A 124 15.68 -8.64 -34.86
C ALA A 124 16.74 -9.24 -33.92
N CYS A 125 16.32 -10.01 -32.92
CA CYS A 125 17.22 -10.72 -32.01
C CYS A 125 18.17 -11.68 -32.75
N LEU A 126 17.66 -12.39 -33.76
CA LEU A 126 18.46 -13.30 -34.58
C LEU A 126 19.55 -12.55 -35.37
N HIS A 127 19.21 -11.41 -35.98
CA HIS A 127 20.17 -10.54 -36.67
C HIS A 127 21.21 -9.95 -35.71
N LEU A 128 20.79 -9.47 -34.54
CA LEU A 128 21.68 -8.90 -33.52
C LEU A 128 22.66 -9.96 -32.99
N SER A 129 22.18 -11.19 -32.76
CA SER A 129 23.00 -12.32 -32.32
C SER A 129 24.07 -12.69 -33.34
N GLN A 130 23.69 -12.82 -34.62
CA GLN A 130 24.62 -13.13 -35.71
C GLN A 130 25.73 -12.08 -35.84
N ARG A 131 25.42 -10.81 -35.58
CA ARG A 131 26.38 -9.69 -35.61
C ARG A 131 27.10 -9.44 -34.29
N ARG A 132 26.78 -10.19 -33.23
CA ARG A 132 27.28 -9.99 -31.85
C ARG A 132 27.04 -8.57 -31.32
N HIS A 133 25.89 -7.97 -31.63
CA HIS A 133 25.47 -6.69 -31.07
C HIS A 133 24.63 -6.91 -29.81
N GLY A 134 24.98 -6.23 -28.72
CA GLY A 134 24.18 -6.23 -27.49
C GLY A 134 22.96 -5.33 -27.63
N ALA A 135 21.80 -5.79 -27.18
CA ALA A 135 20.56 -5.02 -27.16
C ALA A 135 19.76 -5.34 -25.88
N LEU A 136 18.99 -4.36 -25.42
CA LEU A 136 18.02 -4.50 -24.34
C LEU A 136 16.64 -4.13 -24.88
N ILE A 137 15.74 -5.12 -24.93
CA ILE A 137 14.37 -4.94 -25.39
C ILE A 137 13.46 -5.20 -24.20
N VAL A 138 12.63 -4.20 -23.86
CA VAL A 138 11.69 -4.27 -22.73
C VAL A 138 10.27 -4.24 -23.27
N ILE A 139 9.45 -5.22 -22.89
CA ILE A 139 8.05 -5.33 -23.31
C ILE A 139 7.15 -4.97 -22.13
N GLU A 140 6.41 -3.86 -22.24
CA GLU A 140 5.39 -3.51 -21.25
C GLU A 140 4.29 -4.57 -21.21
N GLN A 141 3.94 -5.02 -20.00
CA GLN A 141 2.81 -5.92 -19.77
C GLN A 141 1.70 -5.19 -18.98
N GLU A 142 1.40 -5.65 -17.76
CA GLU A 142 0.36 -5.04 -16.92
C GLU A 142 0.85 -3.80 -16.18
N THR A 143 2.13 -3.80 -15.78
CA THR A 143 2.74 -2.66 -15.11
C THR A 143 3.25 -1.68 -16.15
N GLY A 144 2.67 -0.48 -16.17
CA GLY A 144 3.07 0.58 -17.07
C GLY A 144 4.51 1.04 -16.83
N LEU A 145 5.24 1.29 -17.91
CA LEU A 145 6.66 1.67 -17.87
C LEU A 145 6.90 3.14 -18.26
N GLN A 146 5.85 3.97 -18.26
CA GLN A 146 5.90 5.36 -18.73
C GLN A 146 7.05 6.17 -18.12
N GLU A 147 7.29 6.03 -16.81
CA GLU A 147 8.38 6.73 -16.10
C GLU A 147 9.77 6.43 -16.69
N TYR A 148 9.97 5.23 -17.26
CA TYR A 148 11.20 4.87 -17.94
C TYR A 148 11.20 5.36 -19.40
N VAL A 149 10.06 5.28 -20.08
CA VAL A 149 9.88 5.77 -21.46
C VAL A 149 10.17 7.27 -21.55
N ASP A 150 9.71 8.06 -20.57
CA ASP A 150 9.87 9.51 -20.52
C ASP A 150 11.35 9.96 -20.41
N THR A 151 12.26 9.05 -20.02
CA THR A 151 13.71 9.32 -19.98
C THR A 151 14.41 9.04 -21.31
N GLY A 152 13.74 8.36 -22.24
CA GLY A 152 14.26 7.96 -23.53
C GLY A 152 13.90 8.94 -24.66
N ILE A 153 14.18 8.50 -25.89
CA ILE A 153 13.74 9.18 -27.10
C ILE A 153 12.47 8.48 -27.58
N LEU A 154 11.35 9.20 -27.62
CA LEU A 154 10.09 8.68 -28.14
C LEU A 154 10.20 8.50 -29.66
N LEU A 155 10.07 7.26 -30.12
CA LEU A 155 10.08 6.91 -31.55
C LEU A 155 8.67 6.80 -32.13
N ASP A 156 7.70 6.37 -31.32
CA ASP A 156 6.30 6.12 -31.71
C ASP A 156 6.17 5.39 -33.06
N ALA A 157 6.93 4.30 -33.21
CA ALA A 157 7.06 3.55 -34.45
C ALA A 157 6.51 2.12 -34.33
N GLU A 158 6.05 1.56 -35.45
CA GLU A 158 5.70 0.15 -35.54
C GLU A 158 6.98 -0.71 -35.58
N PRO A 159 7.11 -1.75 -34.73
CA PRO A 159 8.32 -2.55 -34.66
C PRO A 159 8.50 -3.40 -35.91
N SER A 160 9.71 -3.38 -36.48
CA SER A 160 10.10 -4.21 -37.62
C SER A 160 11.48 -4.83 -37.37
N PRO A 161 11.88 -5.91 -38.07
CA PRO A 161 13.24 -6.46 -37.92
C PRO A 161 14.36 -5.46 -38.21
N GLU A 162 14.06 -4.41 -38.97
CA GLU A 162 14.97 -3.34 -39.37
C GLU A 162 14.94 -2.14 -38.41
N LEU A 163 13.87 -1.98 -37.62
CA LEU A 163 13.61 -0.83 -36.74
C LEU A 163 13.16 -1.25 -35.33
#